data_AF-A0A2H3P4A8-F1
#
_entry.id   AF-A0A2H3P4A8-F1
#
_cell.length_a   1.000
_cell.length_b   1.000
_cell.length_c   1.000
_cell.angle_alpha   90.00
_cell.angle_beta   90.00
_cell.angle_gamma   90.00
#
_symmetry.space_group_name_H-M   'P 1'
#
loop_
_entity.id
_entity.type
_entity.pdbx_description
1 polymer ?
#
loop_
_entity_poly.entity_id
_entity_poly.type
_entity_poly.pdbx_seq_one_letter_code
_entity_poly.pdbx_strand_id
1 'polypeptide(L)'
;MTGRICAVMGVLLVAIIGLSGIGVHAQDLTPSSQSYPDGHGGEITFPMGDQSFADAIEHQMVGDPSGGAFSERPEALVGPPRFEDDGADAVYTLGCGGTIEVAFTQNTLIDIPGRDLYVFEVGRDIEAMAVAVSQDGQTWTRVGMVSGGNASLDIGPFTPAGHHYRYVRLVDLKEVCEGRTPGADVDAIGAIGAATRLQVDSAVLFDTDDATLKEEAFSILDDIIARIPNPRQTQIEVLGHTDNTGAAAYNQGLSERRAETVANYLRRESGFVDDMVVPRGYGETRPIASNNTAEGRRRNRRVEFNVRTMHTVRDTTADVRQEVLGVWNTTEYGILEIQQRLDSGRVFGTYSEQPRTMTGTFTSATVFEGIWMQPNSPRTCATEEGGYQHWGRVRMEFDSTDRDTFTGSYSYCDDPPGEHVFEGRRMM
;
A
#
# COMPACT_ATOMS: atom_id res chain seq x y z
N MET A 1 -62.14 -10.31 33.04
CA MET A 1 -61.52 -9.02 32.65
C MET A 1 -60.20 -8.90 33.40
N THR A 2 -59.10 -9.29 32.76
CA THR A 2 -57.75 -9.09 33.27
C THR A 2 -56.84 -8.99 32.04
N GLY A 3 -56.56 -7.77 31.63
CA GLY A 3 -55.69 -7.46 30.50
C GLY A 3 -54.22 -7.54 30.91
N ARG A 4 -53.41 -8.24 30.12
CA ARG A 4 -51.95 -8.17 30.17
C ARG A 4 -51.47 -7.22 29.07
N ILE A 5 -50.75 -6.19 29.49
CA ILE A 5 -49.97 -5.30 28.65
C ILE A 5 -48.71 -6.06 28.21
N CYS A 6 -48.53 -6.26 26.91
CA CYS A 6 -47.27 -6.71 26.33
C CYS A 6 -46.56 -5.48 25.75
N ALA A 7 -45.50 -5.03 26.42
CA ALA A 7 -44.53 -4.11 25.86
C ALA A 7 -43.62 -4.91 24.92
N VAL A 8 -43.63 -4.59 23.63
CA VAL A 8 -42.66 -5.12 22.65
C VAL A 8 -41.46 -4.18 22.68
N MET A 9 -40.42 -4.61 23.37
CA MET A 9 -39.10 -3.97 23.39
C MET A 9 -38.35 -4.45 22.14
N GLY A 10 -38.32 -3.62 21.10
CA GLY A 10 -37.56 -3.90 19.87
C GLY A 10 -36.07 -3.72 20.13
N VAL A 11 -35.33 -4.82 20.15
CA VAL A 11 -33.86 -4.82 20.12
C VAL A 11 -33.43 -4.65 18.67
N LEU A 12 -32.92 -3.45 18.33
CA LEU A 12 -32.36 -3.17 17.01
C LEU A 12 -30.92 -3.73 16.98
N LEU A 13 -30.73 -4.78 16.18
CA LEU A 13 -29.43 -5.43 15.98
C LEU A 13 -28.57 -4.53 15.08
N VAL A 14 -27.49 -3.95 15.62
CA VAL A 14 -26.45 -3.27 14.84
C VAL A 14 -25.65 -4.35 14.08
N ALA A 15 -25.88 -4.46 12.78
CA ALA A 15 -25.07 -5.33 11.92
C ALA A 15 -23.80 -4.58 11.50
N ILE A 16 -22.75 -4.64 12.33
CA ILE A 16 -21.37 -4.56 11.83
C ILE A 16 -21.18 -5.85 11.05
N ILE A 17 -20.96 -5.77 9.73
CA ILE A 17 -20.73 -6.96 8.91
C ILE A 17 -19.36 -7.52 9.28
N GLY A 18 -19.36 -8.43 10.24
CA GLY A 18 -18.29 -9.33 10.66
C GLY A 18 -18.94 -10.60 11.21
N LEU A 19 -18.44 -11.76 10.80
CA LEU A 19 -19.05 -13.06 11.05
C LEU A 19 -19.40 -13.33 12.54
N SER A 20 -20.62 -13.84 12.76
CA SER A 20 -21.06 -14.78 13.81
C SER A 20 -20.48 -14.70 15.23
N GLY A 21 -21.37 -14.48 16.21
CA GLY A 21 -21.28 -15.10 17.54
C GLY A 21 -21.10 -14.15 18.73
N ILE A 22 -22.21 -13.92 19.44
CA ILE A 22 -22.36 -13.61 20.87
C ILE A 22 -21.08 -13.14 21.61
N GLY A 23 -21.03 -11.85 21.89
CA GLY A 23 -19.99 -11.19 22.69
C GLY A 23 -19.29 -10.12 21.87
N VAL A 24 -19.74 -8.87 21.96
CA VAL A 24 -19.00 -7.73 21.39
C VAL A 24 -17.72 -7.58 22.21
N HIS A 25 -16.67 -8.28 21.79
CA HIS A 25 -15.32 -7.91 22.19
C HIS A 25 -14.99 -6.61 21.46
N ALA A 26 -14.86 -5.54 22.24
CA ALA A 26 -14.36 -4.25 21.80
C ALA A 26 -12.97 -4.45 21.19
N GLN A 27 -12.84 -4.25 19.88
CA GLN A 27 -11.55 -3.92 19.29
C GLN A 27 -11.42 -2.40 19.41
N ASP A 28 -10.61 -1.96 20.37
CA ASP A 28 -10.17 -0.58 20.47
C ASP A 28 -9.50 -0.20 19.14
N LEU A 29 -10.01 0.84 18.47
CA LEU A 29 -9.22 1.51 17.42
C LEU A 29 -8.16 2.35 18.13
N THR A 30 -7.29 1.77 18.96
CA THR A 30 -6.18 2.52 19.56
C THR A 30 -4.88 2.23 18.80
N PRO A 31 -4.67 2.74 17.58
CA PRO A 31 -3.32 2.86 17.09
C PRO A 31 -2.55 3.84 17.97
N SER A 32 -1.78 3.30 18.92
CA SER A 32 -0.56 3.97 19.33
C SER A 32 0.49 3.67 18.28
N SER A 33 1.03 4.73 17.68
CA SER A 33 2.23 4.63 16.85
C SER A 33 3.27 3.75 17.54
N GLN A 34 3.83 2.80 16.82
CA GLN A 34 4.80 1.84 17.36
C GLN A 34 5.97 1.69 16.39
N SER A 35 7.17 1.55 16.96
CA SER A 35 8.39 1.25 16.19
C SER A 35 8.69 -0.24 16.23
N TYR A 36 9.20 -0.76 15.13
CA TYR A 36 9.63 -2.15 14.97
C TYR A 36 11.06 -2.15 14.44
N PRO A 37 11.90 -3.13 14.82
CA PRO A 37 13.21 -3.31 14.20
C PRO A 37 13.05 -3.43 12.69
N ASP A 38 14.00 -2.91 11.91
CA ASP A 38 13.91 -2.92 10.45
C ASP A 38 14.63 -4.12 9.79
N GLY A 39 15.22 -5.01 10.59
CA GLY A 39 16.05 -6.13 10.13
C GLY A 39 17.51 -5.77 9.81
N HIS A 40 17.85 -4.49 9.79
CA HIS A 40 19.16 -3.95 9.37
C HIS A 40 19.85 -3.11 10.45
N GLY A 41 19.37 -3.17 11.69
CA GLY A 41 19.94 -2.48 12.85
C GLY A 41 19.35 -1.09 13.11
N GLY A 42 18.31 -0.70 12.36
CA GLY A 42 17.47 0.46 12.61
C GLY A 42 16.07 0.07 13.10
N GLU A 43 15.18 1.05 13.07
CA GLU A 43 13.77 0.88 13.38
C GLU A 43 12.91 1.66 12.38
N ILE A 44 11.71 1.14 12.15
CA ILE A 44 10.66 1.82 11.38
C ILE A 44 9.41 2.01 12.22
N THR A 45 8.80 3.18 12.13
CA THR A 45 7.60 3.54 12.90
C THR A 45 6.34 3.44 12.03
N PHE A 46 5.36 2.68 12.50
CA PHE A 46 4.03 2.64 11.90
C PHE A 46 3.04 3.47 12.72
N PRO A 47 2.34 4.45 12.10
CA PRO A 47 1.36 5.28 12.79
C PRO A 47 0.23 4.46 13.41
N MET A 48 -0.13 3.33 12.78
CA MET A 48 -1.20 2.46 13.24
C MET A 48 -0.75 1.29 14.15
N GLY A 49 0.55 1.20 14.47
CA GLY A 49 1.11 0.09 15.25
C GLY A 49 0.80 -1.27 14.61
N ASP A 50 0.42 -2.27 15.41
CA ASP A 50 0.15 -3.64 14.93
C ASP A 50 -0.98 -3.70 13.90
N GLN A 51 -1.93 -2.75 13.96
CA GLN A 51 -3.01 -2.66 12.97
C GLN A 51 -2.54 -2.17 11.60
N SER A 52 -1.26 -1.91 11.40
CA SER A 52 -0.69 -1.52 10.11
C SER A 52 -0.34 -2.72 9.24
N PHE A 53 -0.31 -3.92 9.81
CA PHE A 53 0.18 -5.12 9.14
C PHE A 53 -0.94 -5.87 8.42
N ALA A 54 -0.55 -6.62 7.39
CA ALA A 54 -1.46 -7.56 6.74
C ALA A 54 -1.93 -8.62 7.74
N ASP A 55 -3.20 -8.99 7.69
CA ASP A 55 -3.85 -9.82 8.70
C ASP A 55 -4.54 -11.07 8.12
N ALA A 56 -4.45 -11.27 6.81
CA ALA A 56 -4.97 -12.44 6.13
C ALA A 56 -4.13 -12.82 4.90
N ILE A 57 -4.10 -14.12 4.60
CA ILE A 57 -3.57 -14.68 3.36
C ILE A 57 -4.74 -14.95 2.42
N GLU A 58 -4.69 -14.39 1.21
CA GLU A 58 -5.75 -14.53 0.21
C GLU A 58 -5.42 -15.61 -0.82
N HIS A 59 -4.18 -15.62 -1.30
CA HIS A 59 -3.75 -16.57 -2.30
C HIS A 59 -2.24 -16.83 -2.19
N GLN A 60 -1.84 -18.05 -2.51
CA GLN A 60 -0.46 -18.49 -2.45
C GLN A 60 -0.17 -19.42 -3.63
N MET A 61 0.94 -19.16 -4.32
CA MET A 61 1.55 -20.08 -5.27
C MET A 61 3.01 -20.26 -4.86
N VAL A 62 3.33 -21.40 -4.28
CA VAL A 62 4.70 -21.70 -3.85
C VAL A 62 5.59 -21.94 -5.08
N GLY A 63 6.75 -21.30 -5.10
CA GLY A 63 7.76 -21.48 -6.15
C GLY A 63 8.48 -22.83 -6.10
N ASP A 64 9.30 -23.11 -7.12
CA ASP A 64 10.08 -24.35 -7.26
C ASP A 64 11.56 -24.06 -7.59
N PRO A 65 12.52 -24.47 -6.74
CA PRO A 65 12.32 -25.23 -5.50
C PRO A 65 11.55 -24.43 -4.43
N SER A 66 10.82 -25.17 -3.59
CA SER A 66 10.15 -24.61 -2.42
C SER A 66 11.09 -24.59 -1.21
N GLY A 67 10.75 -23.80 -0.18
CA GLY A 67 11.41 -23.83 1.12
C GLY A 67 10.91 -24.90 2.08
N GLY A 68 10.14 -25.88 1.59
CA GLY A 68 9.48 -26.89 2.43
C GLY A 68 8.62 -26.22 3.51
N ALA A 69 8.93 -26.49 4.79
CA ALA A 69 8.18 -25.93 5.92
C ALA A 69 8.05 -24.40 5.91
N PHE A 70 9.04 -23.66 5.37
CA PHE A 70 9.00 -22.20 5.29
C PHE A 70 8.03 -21.69 4.21
N SER A 71 7.72 -22.51 3.19
CA SER A 71 6.73 -22.17 2.16
C SER A 71 5.36 -22.82 2.42
N GLU A 72 5.25 -23.74 3.37
CA GLU A 72 4.00 -24.42 3.71
C GLU A 72 3.19 -23.70 4.81
N ARG A 73 3.74 -22.62 5.37
CA ARG A 73 3.17 -21.88 6.52
C ARG A 73 3.04 -20.38 6.23
N PRO A 74 2.18 -19.99 5.27
CA PRO A 74 2.02 -18.59 4.88
C PRO A 74 1.49 -17.70 6.02
N GLU A 75 0.90 -18.28 7.06
CA GLU A 75 0.47 -17.55 8.26
C GLU A 75 1.63 -16.90 9.01
N ALA A 76 2.88 -17.26 8.69
CA ALA A 76 4.03 -16.54 9.22
C ALA A 76 4.05 -15.06 8.77
N LEU A 77 3.45 -14.70 7.63
CA LEU A 77 3.45 -13.31 7.12
C LEU A 77 2.43 -12.37 7.77
N VAL A 78 1.45 -12.91 8.50
CA VAL A 78 0.38 -12.08 9.05
C VAL A 78 0.77 -11.51 10.40
N GLY A 79 0.46 -10.23 10.61
CA GLY A 79 0.79 -9.49 11.82
C GLY A 79 2.16 -8.80 11.78
N PRO A 80 2.61 -8.27 12.94
CA PRO A 80 3.88 -7.58 13.06
C PRO A 80 5.07 -8.54 12.93
N PRO A 81 6.27 -8.02 12.58
CA PRO A 81 7.47 -8.83 12.41
C PRO A 81 7.91 -9.48 13.72
N ARG A 82 8.42 -10.70 13.64
CA ARG A 82 8.77 -11.58 14.78
C ARG A 82 10.24 -11.99 14.78
N PHE A 83 11.15 -11.04 14.53
CA PHE A 83 12.63 -11.17 14.49
C PHE A 83 13.32 -12.02 15.57
N GLU A 84 12.64 -12.39 16.66
CA GLU A 84 13.18 -13.23 17.74
C GLU A 84 13.23 -14.74 17.38
N ASP A 85 12.66 -15.16 16.25
CA ASP A 85 12.61 -16.56 15.79
C ASP A 85 13.04 -16.66 14.30
N ASP A 86 13.96 -17.58 13.99
CA ASP A 86 14.46 -17.87 12.64
C ASP A 86 13.85 -19.15 12.03
N GLY A 87 12.83 -19.70 12.70
CA GLY A 87 12.06 -20.86 12.27
C GLY A 87 10.95 -20.52 11.27
N ALA A 88 10.36 -21.58 10.68
CA ALA A 88 9.23 -21.49 9.76
C ALA A 88 7.92 -21.00 10.41
N ASP A 89 7.94 -20.71 11.70
CA ASP A 89 6.87 -20.04 12.45
C ASP A 89 6.97 -18.50 12.36
N ALA A 90 8.13 -17.97 11.99
CA ALA A 90 8.43 -16.55 11.97
C ALA A 90 8.74 -16.03 10.56
N VAL A 91 9.32 -16.86 9.69
CA VAL A 91 9.69 -16.45 8.33
C VAL A 91 8.97 -17.30 7.30
N TYR A 92 8.43 -16.64 6.28
CA TYR A 92 7.87 -17.28 5.10
C TYR A 92 8.76 -17.04 3.88
N THR A 93 9.08 -18.09 3.14
CA THR A 93 9.74 -17.95 1.83
C THR A 93 8.75 -18.24 0.70
N LEU A 94 8.76 -17.38 -0.32
CA LEU A 94 7.91 -17.53 -1.48
C LEU A 94 8.19 -18.82 -2.26
N GLY A 95 9.39 -19.41 -2.15
CA GLY A 95 9.88 -20.38 -3.11
C GLY A 95 10.32 -19.67 -4.39
N CYS A 96 11.20 -20.31 -5.18
CA CYS A 96 11.72 -19.71 -6.40
C CYS A 96 10.61 -19.44 -7.44
N GLY A 97 10.36 -18.17 -7.73
CA GLY A 97 9.28 -17.68 -8.59
C GLY A 97 7.89 -17.78 -7.99
N GLY A 98 7.79 -17.95 -6.67
CA GLY A 98 6.53 -18.00 -5.96
C GLY A 98 5.80 -16.66 -5.94
N THR A 99 4.56 -16.71 -5.50
CA THR A 99 3.70 -15.54 -5.34
C THR A 99 2.88 -15.69 -4.08
N ILE A 100 2.71 -14.60 -3.34
CA ILE A 100 1.78 -14.54 -2.22
C ILE A 100 0.96 -13.25 -2.28
N GLU A 101 -0.31 -13.37 -1.97
CA GLU A 101 -1.27 -12.29 -1.89
C GLU A 101 -1.81 -12.21 -0.47
N VAL A 102 -1.66 -11.05 0.14
CA VAL A 102 -2.11 -10.78 1.50
C VAL A 102 -3.19 -9.70 1.50
N ALA A 103 -4.02 -9.70 2.53
CA ALA A 103 -5.06 -8.73 2.75
C ALA A 103 -4.85 -7.93 4.04
N PHE A 104 -5.25 -6.67 3.98
CA PHE A 104 -5.49 -5.80 5.12
C PHE A 104 -7.00 -5.76 5.34
N THR A 105 -7.52 -6.62 6.22
CA THR A 105 -8.96 -6.72 6.46
C THR A 105 -9.45 -5.65 7.44
N GLN A 106 -8.58 -5.22 8.36
CA GLN A 106 -8.88 -4.20 9.38
C GLN A 106 -8.46 -2.78 9.01
N ASN A 107 -7.55 -2.62 8.04
CA ASN A 107 -7.08 -1.32 7.55
C ASN A 107 -7.06 -1.28 6.01
N THR A 108 -6.56 -0.20 5.44
CA THR A 108 -6.26 -0.07 4.02
C THR A 108 -4.96 0.69 3.84
N LEU A 109 -4.16 0.26 2.87
CA LEU A 109 -3.01 0.98 2.38
C LEU A 109 -3.47 2.17 1.52
N ILE A 110 -2.92 3.36 1.79
CA ILE A 110 -3.24 4.62 1.11
C ILE A 110 -1.95 5.36 0.77
N ASP A 111 -2.02 6.18 -0.28
CA ASP A 111 -0.98 7.16 -0.63
C ASP A 111 -0.94 8.29 0.42
N ILE A 112 0.19 8.40 1.12
CA ILE A 112 0.60 9.54 1.94
C ILE A 112 1.89 10.13 1.34
N PRO A 113 2.26 11.38 1.68
CA PRO A 113 3.54 11.90 1.24
C PRO A 113 4.70 11.00 1.71
N GLY A 114 5.34 10.35 0.76
CA GLY A 114 6.51 9.50 0.96
C GLY A 114 6.24 8.01 0.91
N ARG A 115 6.93 7.25 1.77
CA ARG A 115 6.83 5.78 1.76
C ARG A 115 5.53 5.34 2.40
N ASP A 116 4.82 4.44 1.75
CA ASP A 116 3.49 3.97 2.15
C ASP A 116 3.51 2.52 2.61
N LEU A 117 4.42 1.71 2.08
CA LEU A 117 4.49 0.27 2.31
C LEU A 117 5.90 -0.12 2.73
N TYR A 118 6.00 -1.07 3.64
CA TYR A 118 7.24 -1.70 4.05
C TYR A 118 7.10 -3.22 4.01
N VAL A 119 8.09 -3.90 3.45
CA VAL A 119 8.18 -5.35 3.41
C VAL A 119 9.40 -5.77 4.20
N PHE A 120 9.17 -6.55 5.26
CA PHE A 120 10.21 -7.04 6.14
C PHE A 120 10.86 -8.27 5.54
N GLU A 121 11.88 -8.05 4.71
CA GLU A 121 12.77 -9.11 4.26
C GLU A 121 13.63 -9.61 5.41
N VAL A 122 13.90 -10.91 5.40
CA VAL A 122 14.75 -11.58 6.37
C VAL A 122 15.94 -12.18 5.62
N GLY A 123 16.74 -13.02 6.27
CA GLY A 123 17.82 -13.69 5.55
C GLY A 123 19.05 -12.82 5.27
N ARG A 124 20.04 -13.45 4.63
CA ARG A 124 21.35 -12.83 4.31
C ARG A 124 21.53 -12.62 2.82
N ASP A 125 20.74 -13.32 2.03
CA ASP A 125 20.80 -13.26 0.58
C ASP A 125 19.98 -12.06 0.13
N ILE A 126 20.34 -11.51 -1.04
CA ILE A 126 19.58 -10.44 -1.65
C ILE A 126 18.63 -11.10 -2.63
N GLU A 127 17.34 -11.07 -2.33
CA GLU A 127 16.32 -11.78 -3.07
C GLU A 127 15.28 -10.80 -3.61
N ALA A 128 15.42 -10.36 -4.86
CA ALA A 128 14.47 -9.39 -5.38
C ALA A 128 13.04 -9.94 -5.54
N MET A 129 12.07 -9.12 -5.13
CA MET A 129 10.65 -9.38 -5.34
C MET A 129 9.91 -8.17 -5.91
N ALA A 130 8.96 -8.42 -6.80
CA ALA A 130 8.05 -7.39 -7.29
C ALA A 130 6.86 -7.22 -6.35
N VAL A 131 6.42 -5.97 -6.18
CA VAL A 131 5.30 -5.60 -5.32
C VAL A 131 4.18 -4.99 -6.14
N ALA A 132 2.95 -5.45 -5.92
CA ALA A 132 1.75 -4.90 -6.51
C ALA A 132 0.64 -4.70 -5.47
N VAL A 133 -0.23 -3.73 -5.70
CA VAL A 133 -1.37 -3.41 -4.83
C VAL A 133 -2.69 -3.57 -5.57
N SER A 134 -3.76 -3.88 -4.84
CA SER A 134 -5.11 -3.97 -5.39
C SER A 134 -6.17 -3.47 -4.39
N GLN A 135 -7.25 -2.88 -4.92
CA GLN A 135 -8.43 -2.49 -4.13
C GLN A 135 -9.42 -3.66 -3.98
N ASP A 136 -9.42 -4.60 -4.93
CA ASP A 136 -10.46 -5.62 -5.12
C ASP A 136 -9.93 -7.07 -5.23
N GLY A 137 -8.61 -7.25 -5.21
CA GLY A 137 -7.94 -8.55 -5.36
C GLY A 137 -7.91 -9.07 -6.80
N GLN A 138 -8.45 -8.31 -7.76
CA GLN A 138 -8.59 -8.73 -9.16
C GLN A 138 -7.76 -7.86 -10.09
N THR A 139 -7.81 -6.55 -9.89
CA THR A 139 -7.06 -5.57 -10.69
C THR A 139 -5.82 -5.15 -9.92
N TRP A 140 -4.65 -5.45 -10.46
CA TRP A 140 -3.38 -5.27 -9.78
C TRP A 140 -2.57 -4.15 -10.42
N THR A 141 -2.04 -3.25 -9.59
CA THR A 141 -1.13 -2.17 -10.00
C THR A 141 0.25 -2.48 -9.44
N ARG A 142 1.26 -2.65 -10.30
CA ARG A 142 2.65 -2.81 -9.85
C ARG A 142 3.14 -1.48 -9.28
N VAL A 143 3.75 -1.52 -8.10
CA VAL A 143 4.21 -0.32 -7.36
C VAL A 143 5.72 -0.29 -7.15
N GLY A 144 6.44 -1.35 -7.52
CA GLY A 144 7.90 -1.37 -7.55
C GLY A 144 8.48 -2.74 -7.23
N MET A 145 9.72 -2.73 -6.75
CA MET A 145 10.51 -3.89 -6.35
C MET A 145 11.18 -3.64 -5.01
N VAL A 146 11.26 -4.69 -4.20
CA VAL A 146 12.02 -4.75 -2.95
C VAL A 146 13.19 -5.68 -3.17
N SER A 147 14.38 -5.24 -2.75
CA SER A 147 15.63 -5.99 -2.84
C SER A 147 16.75 -5.28 -2.06
N GLY A 148 17.70 -6.02 -1.50
CA GLY A 148 19.08 -5.55 -1.28
C GLY A 148 19.20 -4.31 -0.39
N GLY A 149 18.33 -4.20 0.62
CA GLY A 149 18.28 -3.08 1.56
C GLY A 149 17.24 -1.99 1.23
N ASN A 150 16.47 -2.13 0.15
CA ASN A 150 15.28 -1.31 -0.09
C ASN A 150 14.01 -2.07 0.28
N ALA A 151 13.59 -1.96 1.53
CA ALA A 151 12.40 -2.62 2.08
C ALA A 151 11.11 -1.77 2.01
N SER A 152 11.19 -0.53 1.50
CA SER A 152 10.09 0.43 1.54
C SER A 152 9.68 0.91 0.15
N LEU A 153 8.38 1.12 -0.08
CA LEU A 153 7.86 1.67 -1.34
C LEU A 153 6.94 2.86 -1.10
N ASP A 154 7.02 3.84 -1.99
CA ASP A 154 6.03 4.91 -2.21
C ASP A 154 5.10 4.46 -3.36
N ILE A 155 3.80 4.34 -3.08
CA ILE A 155 2.81 3.90 -4.06
C ILE A 155 2.15 5.07 -4.80
N GLY A 156 2.27 6.30 -4.29
CA GLY A 156 1.64 7.50 -4.83
C GLY A 156 1.87 7.77 -6.33
N PRO A 157 3.03 7.43 -6.93
CA PRO A 157 3.25 7.62 -8.35
C PRO A 157 2.47 6.66 -9.26
N PHE A 158 2.09 5.50 -8.71
CA PHE A 158 1.44 4.41 -9.43
C PHE A 158 -0.07 4.43 -9.26
N THR A 159 -0.53 5.10 -8.22
CA THR A 159 -1.89 4.98 -7.71
C THR A 159 -2.63 6.31 -7.81
N PRO A 160 -3.92 6.30 -8.21
CA PRO A 160 -4.71 7.52 -8.14
C PRO A 160 -4.88 7.99 -6.69
N ALA A 161 -4.75 9.31 -6.47
CA ALA A 161 -4.93 9.89 -5.15
C ALA A 161 -6.30 9.55 -4.53
N GLY A 162 -6.31 9.21 -3.24
CA GLY A 162 -7.53 8.87 -2.49
C GLY A 162 -8.08 7.48 -2.79
N HIS A 163 -7.31 6.61 -3.44
CA HIS A 163 -7.60 5.18 -3.52
C HIS A 163 -7.17 4.45 -2.25
N HIS A 164 -7.88 3.35 -1.95
CA HIS A 164 -7.65 2.54 -0.77
C HIS A 164 -7.38 1.10 -1.19
N TYR A 165 -6.16 0.65 -0.98
CA TYR A 165 -5.69 -0.67 -1.37
C TYR A 165 -5.84 -1.64 -0.19
N ARG A 166 -6.47 -2.78 -0.46
CA ARG A 166 -6.74 -3.83 0.53
C ARG A 166 -5.81 -5.02 0.40
N TYR A 167 -5.16 -5.14 -0.74
CA TYR A 167 -4.38 -6.32 -1.08
C TYR A 167 -2.99 -5.90 -1.54
N VAL A 168 -1.99 -6.67 -1.12
CA VAL A 168 -0.62 -6.60 -1.61
C VAL A 168 -0.25 -7.97 -2.16
N ARG A 169 0.40 -7.99 -3.32
CA ARG A 169 0.98 -9.18 -3.94
C ARG A 169 2.49 -9.02 -3.98
N LEU A 170 3.18 -10.05 -3.51
CA LEU A 170 4.62 -10.21 -3.68
C LEU A 170 4.88 -11.32 -4.70
N VAL A 171 5.82 -11.11 -5.60
CA VAL A 171 6.25 -12.09 -6.61
C VAL A 171 7.77 -12.21 -6.55
N ASP A 172 8.27 -13.39 -6.23
CA ASP A 172 9.71 -13.68 -6.26
C ASP A 172 10.24 -13.59 -7.70
N LEU A 173 11.37 -12.92 -7.89
CA LEU A 173 11.92 -12.67 -9.22
C LEU A 173 13.02 -13.66 -9.63
N LYS A 174 13.17 -14.78 -8.92
CA LYS A 174 14.07 -15.90 -9.24
C LYS A 174 15.55 -15.53 -9.26
N GLU A 175 15.96 -14.61 -8.41
CA GLU A 175 17.37 -14.22 -8.29
C GLU A 175 18.18 -15.26 -7.52
N VAL A 176 17.66 -15.71 -6.37
CA VAL A 176 18.25 -16.77 -5.55
C VAL A 176 17.23 -17.88 -5.41
N CYS A 177 17.58 -19.08 -5.86
CA CYS A 177 16.68 -20.24 -5.89
C CYS A 177 17.31 -21.47 -5.23
N GLU A 178 18.39 -21.30 -4.49
CA GLU A 178 19.11 -22.37 -3.81
C GLU A 178 18.95 -22.22 -2.29
N GLY A 179 19.35 -23.25 -1.53
CA GLY A 179 19.35 -23.18 -0.07
C GLY A 179 18.04 -23.64 0.58
N ARG A 180 17.87 -23.26 1.86
CA ARG A 180 16.76 -23.71 2.72
C ARG A 180 15.51 -22.85 2.53
N THR A 181 15.69 -21.60 2.14
CA THR A 181 14.65 -20.59 1.91
C THR A 181 14.85 -20.03 0.49
N PRO A 182 14.60 -20.82 -0.57
CA PRO A 182 14.79 -20.36 -1.93
C PRO A 182 13.76 -19.29 -2.29
N GLY A 183 14.24 -18.14 -2.78
CA GLY A 183 13.40 -17.01 -3.15
C GLY A 183 12.98 -16.22 -1.92
N ALA A 184 12.50 -15.00 -2.16
CA ALA A 184 12.31 -13.97 -1.13
C ALA A 184 11.72 -14.50 0.18
N ASP A 185 12.44 -14.27 1.27
CA ASP A 185 12.04 -14.58 2.64
C ASP A 185 11.52 -13.34 3.38
N VAL A 186 10.26 -13.42 3.80
CA VAL A 186 9.49 -12.27 4.32
C VAL A 186 8.89 -12.64 5.67
N ASP A 187 9.03 -11.75 6.64
CA ASP A 187 8.48 -11.86 8.00
C ASP A 187 7.12 -11.16 8.08
N ALA A 188 7.02 -9.95 7.53
CA ALA A 188 5.81 -9.14 7.61
C ALA A 188 5.68 -8.13 6.47
N ILE A 189 4.45 -7.65 6.26
CA ILE A 189 4.13 -6.58 5.31
C ILE A 189 3.31 -5.52 6.04
N GLY A 190 3.83 -4.31 6.14
CA GLY A 190 3.25 -3.21 6.91
C GLY A 190 2.92 -1.99 6.06
N ALA A 191 1.70 -1.46 6.19
CA ALA A 191 1.28 -0.20 5.61
C ALA A 191 1.69 0.98 6.51
N ILE A 192 2.73 1.72 6.14
CA ILE A 192 3.10 3.00 6.75
C ILE A 192 1.97 4.01 6.53
N GLY A 193 1.51 4.10 5.28
CA GLY A 193 0.32 4.83 4.86
C GLY A 193 -0.92 3.99 5.10
N ALA A 194 -1.40 3.93 6.34
CA ALA A 194 -2.59 3.16 6.68
C ALA A 194 -3.79 4.06 7.04
N ALA A 195 -4.99 3.61 6.69
CA ALA A 195 -6.24 4.17 7.15
C ALA A 195 -7.21 3.08 7.59
N THR A 196 -7.85 3.28 8.75
CA THR A 196 -9.00 2.48 9.17
C THR A 196 -10.22 2.89 8.35
N ARG A 197 -10.90 1.92 7.74
CA ARG A 197 -12.17 2.13 7.04
C ARG A 197 -13.34 1.64 7.86
N LEU A 198 -14.17 2.56 8.35
CA LEU A 198 -15.44 2.24 8.99
C LEU A 198 -16.60 2.48 8.02
N GLN A 199 -17.66 1.69 8.10
CA GLN A 199 -18.84 1.85 7.25
C GLN A 199 -20.11 1.81 8.08
N VAL A 200 -21.03 2.73 7.80
CA VAL A 200 -22.35 2.80 8.43
C VAL A 200 -23.42 2.85 7.35
N ASP A 201 -24.44 2.00 7.47
CA ASP A 201 -25.60 2.02 6.58
C ASP A 201 -26.31 3.37 6.70
N SER A 202 -26.53 4.05 5.56
CA SER A 202 -27.15 5.38 5.55
C SER A 202 -28.55 5.38 6.17
N ALA A 203 -29.28 4.26 6.13
CA ALA A 203 -30.63 4.16 6.69
C ALA A 203 -30.65 4.23 8.23
N VAL A 204 -29.50 4.01 8.87
CA VAL A 204 -29.35 4.18 10.32
C VAL A 204 -29.10 5.65 10.67
N LEU A 205 -28.41 6.38 9.80
CA LEU A 205 -28.04 7.78 10.02
C LEU A 205 -29.13 8.76 9.57
N PHE A 206 -29.85 8.45 8.50
CA PHE A 206 -30.76 9.37 7.82
C PHE A 206 -32.06 8.67 7.42
N ASP A 207 -33.13 9.46 7.35
CA ASP A 207 -34.35 9.03 6.67
C ASP A 207 -34.18 9.05 5.13
N THR A 208 -35.14 8.44 4.44
CA THR A 208 -35.13 8.39 2.98
C THR A 208 -35.18 9.79 2.41
N ASP A 209 -34.29 10.07 1.46
CA ASP A 209 -34.18 11.37 0.80
C ASP A 209 -33.80 12.56 1.70
N ASP A 210 -33.37 12.28 2.94
CA ASP A 210 -32.96 13.29 3.92
C ASP A 210 -31.45 13.25 4.16
N ALA A 211 -30.91 14.37 4.63
CA ALA A 211 -29.53 14.53 5.12
C ALA A 211 -29.47 14.99 6.59
N THR A 212 -30.60 15.04 7.29
CA THR A 212 -30.72 15.33 8.72
C THR A 212 -30.44 14.07 9.53
N LEU A 213 -29.53 14.15 10.51
CA LEU A 213 -29.22 13.03 11.38
C LEU A 213 -30.43 12.66 12.23
N LYS A 214 -30.71 11.35 12.31
CA LYS A 214 -31.69 10.77 13.22
C LYS A 214 -31.18 10.83 14.67
N GLU A 215 -32.09 10.72 15.63
CA GLU A 215 -31.72 10.72 17.05
C GLU A 215 -30.77 9.56 17.40
N GLU A 216 -31.01 8.37 16.83
CA GLU A 216 -30.17 7.19 17.05
C GLU A 216 -28.79 7.30 16.36
N ALA A 217 -28.64 8.22 15.40
CA ALA A 217 -27.38 8.43 14.69
C ALA A 217 -26.30 9.00 15.62
N PHE A 218 -26.69 9.85 16.58
CA PHE A 218 -25.75 10.52 17.49
C PHE A 218 -24.94 9.51 18.30
N SER A 219 -25.59 8.52 18.93
CA SER A 219 -24.86 7.49 19.69
C SER A 219 -23.89 6.66 18.85
N ILE A 220 -24.22 6.43 17.57
CA ILE A 220 -23.35 5.68 16.67
C ILE A 220 -22.12 6.50 16.28
N LEU A 221 -22.32 7.79 16.00
CA LEU A 221 -21.22 8.69 15.70
C LEU A 221 -20.33 8.93 16.93
N ASP A 222 -20.92 9.01 18.12
CA ASP A 222 -20.18 9.11 19.38
C ASP A 222 -19.32 7.86 19.63
N ASP A 223 -19.85 6.67 19.35
CA ASP A 223 -19.09 5.41 19.43
C ASP A 223 -17.91 5.40 18.44
N ILE A 224 -18.07 6.00 17.25
CA ILE A 224 -16.96 6.16 16.28
C ILE A 224 -15.92 7.14 16.82
N ILE A 225 -16.35 8.31 17.30
CA ILE A 225 -15.47 9.34 17.87
C ILE A 225 -14.66 8.79 19.04
N ALA A 226 -15.32 8.07 19.96
CA ALA A 226 -14.68 7.51 21.15
C ALA A 226 -13.58 6.52 20.82
N ARG A 227 -13.63 5.89 19.64
CA ARG A 227 -12.60 4.97 19.17
C ARG A 227 -11.43 5.69 18.51
N ILE A 228 -11.55 6.94 18.09
CA ILE A 228 -10.48 7.62 17.35
C ILE A 228 -9.42 8.18 18.33
N PRO A 229 -8.16 7.70 18.27
CA PRO A 229 -7.13 8.18 19.17
C PRO A 229 -6.58 9.51 18.64
N ASN A 230 -6.04 10.31 19.57
CA ASN A 230 -5.32 11.56 19.28
C ASN A 230 -6.03 12.43 18.21
N PRO A 231 -7.28 12.85 18.41
CA PRO A 231 -8.10 13.49 17.36
C PRO A 231 -7.48 14.77 16.77
N ARG A 232 -6.50 15.39 17.44
CA ARG A 232 -5.72 16.52 16.92
C ARG A 232 -4.69 16.14 15.85
N GLN A 233 -4.31 14.88 15.77
CA GLN A 233 -3.36 14.31 14.81
C GLN A 233 -4.03 13.33 13.85
N THR A 234 -5.36 13.25 13.84
CA THR A 234 -6.09 12.29 13.02
C THR A 234 -6.91 13.02 11.99
N GLN A 235 -6.73 12.65 10.72
CA GLN A 235 -7.58 13.07 9.62
C GLN A 235 -8.68 12.03 9.38
N ILE A 236 -9.90 12.51 9.16
CA ILE A 236 -11.09 11.71 8.87
C ILE A 236 -11.67 12.20 7.55
N GLU A 237 -11.71 11.32 6.56
CA GLU A 237 -12.57 11.55 5.40
C GLU A 237 -13.94 10.91 5.61
N VAL A 238 -15.00 11.70 5.47
CA VAL A 238 -16.39 11.23 5.56
C VAL A 238 -16.94 11.12 4.15
N LEU A 239 -17.20 9.90 3.69
CA LEU A 239 -17.56 9.63 2.30
C LEU A 239 -19.02 9.20 2.18
N GLY A 240 -19.84 9.99 1.50
CA GLY A 240 -21.23 9.68 1.22
C GLY A 240 -21.40 8.88 -0.07
N HIS A 241 -22.19 7.81 -0.03
CA HIS A 241 -22.53 6.99 -1.20
C HIS A 241 -24.05 6.75 -1.30
N THR A 242 -24.53 6.61 -2.54
CA THR A 242 -25.90 6.20 -2.84
C THR A 242 -25.92 4.90 -3.65
N ASP A 243 -27.10 4.30 -3.77
CA ASP A 243 -27.36 3.37 -4.85
C ASP A 243 -27.67 4.12 -6.16
N ASN A 244 -28.01 3.38 -7.21
CA ASN A 244 -28.34 3.94 -8.52
C ASN A 244 -29.82 4.29 -8.72
N THR A 245 -30.60 4.42 -7.65
CA THR A 245 -32.01 4.80 -7.72
C THR A 245 -32.10 6.32 -7.73
N GLY A 246 -32.70 6.90 -8.78
CA GLY A 246 -32.83 8.35 -8.93
C GLY A 246 -31.89 8.92 -9.97
N ALA A 247 -31.87 10.26 -10.10
CA ALA A 247 -30.99 10.93 -11.05
C ALA A 247 -29.57 11.02 -10.49
N ALA A 248 -28.55 10.68 -11.30
CA ALA A 248 -27.15 10.69 -10.85
C ALA A 248 -26.72 12.04 -10.21
N ALA A 249 -27.11 13.17 -10.81
CA ALA A 249 -26.80 14.49 -10.25
C ALA A 249 -27.47 14.75 -8.89
N TYR A 250 -28.68 14.20 -8.70
CA TYR A 250 -29.39 14.29 -7.43
C TYR A 250 -28.70 13.44 -6.36
N ASN A 251 -28.35 12.20 -6.72
CA ASN A 251 -27.63 11.25 -5.86
C ASN A 251 -26.27 11.81 -5.42
N GLN A 252 -25.55 12.46 -6.34
CA GLN A 252 -24.31 13.17 -6.03
C GLN A 252 -24.55 14.23 -4.94
N GLY A 253 -25.48 15.16 -5.16
CA GLY A 253 -25.77 16.22 -4.18
C GLY A 253 -26.31 15.69 -2.84
N LEU A 254 -27.10 14.62 -2.83
CA LEU A 254 -27.58 14.00 -1.59
C LEU A 254 -26.42 13.40 -0.79
N SER A 255 -25.50 12.70 -1.46
CA SER A 255 -24.34 12.10 -0.82
C SER A 255 -23.40 13.15 -0.22
N GLU A 256 -23.18 14.27 -0.91
CA GLU A 256 -22.38 15.41 -0.42
C GLU A 256 -23.00 16.02 0.84
N ARG A 257 -24.31 16.30 0.82
CA ARG A 257 -25.01 16.84 2.00
C ARG A 257 -24.93 15.91 3.20
N ARG A 258 -25.09 14.60 3.00
CA ARG A 258 -25.00 13.60 4.08
C ARG A 258 -23.60 13.54 4.69
N ALA A 259 -22.57 13.53 3.85
CA ALA A 259 -21.18 13.57 4.30
C ALA A 259 -20.91 14.86 5.09
N GLU A 260 -21.38 16.00 4.59
CA GLU A 260 -21.24 17.30 5.24
C GLU A 260 -21.96 17.36 6.60
N THR A 261 -23.18 16.82 6.72
CA THR A 261 -23.90 16.76 8.01
C THR A 261 -23.10 15.97 9.05
N VAL A 262 -22.60 14.79 8.67
CA VAL A 262 -21.79 13.95 9.57
C VAL A 262 -20.48 14.64 9.92
N ALA A 263 -19.79 15.25 8.95
CA ALA A 263 -18.56 15.98 9.20
C ALA A 263 -18.76 17.17 10.15
N ASN A 264 -19.86 17.92 10.00
CA ASN A 264 -20.23 19.01 10.92
C ASN A 264 -20.50 18.50 12.34
N TYR A 265 -21.08 17.31 12.47
CA TYR A 265 -21.22 16.67 13.77
C TYR A 265 -19.84 16.37 14.38
N LEU A 266 -18.97 15.67 13.65
CA LEU A 266 -17.63 15.32 14.13
C LEU A 266 -16.79 16.56 14.51
N ARG A 267 -16.86 17.65 13.74
CA ARG A 267 -16.15 18.91 14.03
C ARG A 267 -16.66 19.61 15.29
N ARG A 268 -17.96 19.50 15.58
CA ARG A 268 -18.55 20.06 16.80
C ARG A 268 -18.15 19.28 18.05
N GLU A 269 -17.97 17.97 17.91
CA GLU A 269 -17.54 17.12 19.01
C GLU A 269 -16.06 17.36 19.35
N SER A 270 -15.75 17.36 20.65
CA SER A 270 -14.48 17.89 21.13
C SER A 270 -13.28 17.06 20.69
N GLY A 271 -12.29 17.70 20.07
CA GLY A 271 -10.95 17.11 19.91
C GLY A 271 -10.41 17.10 18.47
N PHE A 272 -11.28 17.19 17.47
CA PHE A 272 -10.88 17.28 16.07
C PHE A 272 -10.51 18.72 15.69
N VAL A 273 -9.53 18.85 14.80
CA VAL A 273 -9.23 20.13 14.13
C VAL A 273 -10.12 20.20 12.89
N ASP A 274 -10.77 21.34 12.64
CA ASP A 274 -11.76 21.48 11.55
C ASP A 274 -11.22 20.99 10.19
N ASP A 275 -10.00 21.38 9.84
CA ASP A 275 -9.34 21.02 8.58
C ASP A 275 -8.98 19.52 8.46
N MET A 276 -9.10 18.76 9.56
CA MET A 276 -8.85 17.32 9.60
C MET A 276 -10.12 16.49 9.35
N VAL A 277 -11.31 17.10 9.24
CA VAL A 277 -12.55 16.39 8.93
C VAL A 277 -13.02 16.80 7.54
N VAL A 278 -12.83 15.91 6.56
CA VAL A 278 -13.01 16.19 5.12
C VAL A 278 -14.24 15.42 4.58
N PRO A 279 -15.37 16.08 4.31
CA PRO A 279 -16.52 15.44 3.68
C PRO A 279 -16.37 15.35 2.16
N ARG A 280 -16.80 14.23 1.57
CA ARG A 280 -16.92 14.05 0.11
C ARG A 280 -18.16 13.22 -0.22
N GLY A 281 -18.86 13.56 -1.29
CA GLY A 281 -19.93 12.73 -1.86
C GLY A 281 -19.48 12.06 -3.16
N TYR A 282 -19.87 10.80 -3.36
CA TYR A 282 -19.57 10.05 -4.59
C TYR A 282 -20.82 9.62 -5.36
N GLY A 283 -22.01 9.91 -4.85
CA GLY A 283 -23.27 9.40 -5.40
C GLY A 283 -23.19 7.88 -5.62
N GLU A 284 -23.55 7.44 -6.82
CA GLU A 284 -23.58 6.03 -7.23
C GLU A 284 -22.28 5.52 -7.90
N THR A 285 -21.25 6.37 -8.01
CA THR A 285 -20.05 6.11 -8.84
C THR A 285 -19.08 5.07 -8.26
N ARG A 286 -19.20 4.77 -6.95
CA ARG A 286 -18.34 3.80 -6.23
C ARG A 286 -19.19 2.71 -5.55
N PRO A 287 -19.87 1.83 -6.32
CA PRO A 287 -20.67 0.75 -5.75
C PRO A 287 -19.77 -0.35 -5.18
N ILE A 288 -20.14 -0.91 -4.03
CA ILE A 288 -19.48 -2.06 -3.40
C ILE A 288 -20.28 -3.36 -3.59
N ALA A 289 -21.42 -3.26 -4.26
CA ALA A 289 -22.35 -4.34 -4.50
C ALA A 289 -23.14 -4.11 -5.78
N SER A 290 -23.70 -5.18 -6.33
CA SER A 290 -24.58 -5.08 -7.49
C SER A 290 -25.82 -4.24 -7.17
N ASN A 291 -26.04 -3.16 -7.92
CA ASN A 291 -27.26 -2.35 -7.83
C ASN A 291 -28.53 -3.08 -8.34
N ASN A 292 -28.38 -4.27 -8.92
CA ASN A 292 -29.51 -5.05 -9.45
C ASN A 292 -30.34 -5.73 -8.35
N THR A 293 -29.81 -5.85 -7.13
CA THR A 293 -30.51 -6.47 -5.99
C THR A 293 -30.83 -5.44 -4.91
N ALA A 294 -31.93 -5.65 -4.19
CA ALA A 294 -32.31 -4.77 -3.08
C ALA A 294 -31.23 -4.72 -1.99
N GLU A 295 -30.63 -5.88 -1.70
CA GLU A 295 -29.54 -6.01 -0.74
C GLU A 295 -28.27 -5.29 -1.21
N GLY A 296 -27.91 -5.41 -2.49
CA GLY A 296 -26.76 -4.69 -3.02
C GLY A 296 -26.96 -3.17 -3.03
N ARG A 297 -28.16 -2.70 -3.39
CA ARG A 297 -28.52 -1.28 -3.25
C ARG A 297 -28.42 -0.79 -1.81
N ARG A 298 -28.90 -1.58 -0.84
CA ARG A 298 -28.77 -1.26 0.59
C ARG A 298 -27.31 -1.11 0.99
N ARG A 299 -26.44 -2.05 0.60
CA ARG A 299 -25.00 -1.95 0.85
C ARG A 299 -24.36 -0.73 0.17
N ASN A 300 -24.83 -0.32 -1.01
CA ASN A 300 -24.30 0.86 -1.69
C ASN A 300 -24.68 2.18 -1.00
N ARG A 301 -25.83 2.24 -0.31
CA ARG A 301 -26.26 3.39 0.50
C ARG A 301 -25.55 3.38 1.86
N ARG A 302 -24.41 4.05 1.94
CA ARG A 302 -23.56 4.04 3.13
C ARG A 302 -22.84 5.38 3.32
N VAL A 303 -22.42 5.62 4.55
CA VAL A 303 -21.38 6.60 4.88
C VAL A 303 -20.15 5.82 5.29
N GLU A 304 -19.01 6.14 4.68
CA GLU A 304 -17.72 5.57 5.06
C GLU A 304 -16.89 6.61 5.81
N PHE A 305 -16.08 6.14 6.75
CA PHE A 305 -15.10 6.96 7.46
C PHE A 305 -13.73 6.36 7.20
N ASN A 306 -12.86 7.14 6.56
CA ASN A 306 -11.46 6.79 6.43
C ASN A 306 -10.69 7.58 7.48
N VAL A 307 -10.20 6.88 8.50
CA VAL A 307 -9.50 7.48 9.64
C VAL A 307 -8.02 7.18 9.47
N ARG A 308 -7.19 8.22 9.37
CA ARG A 308 -5.72 8.08 9.31
C ARG A 308 -5.04 8.99 10.30
N THR A 309 -4.00 8.47 10.96
CA THR A 309 -3.11 9.30 11.78
C THR A 309 -2.14 10.04 10.86
N MET A 310 -2.09 11.37 11.00
CA MET A 310 -1.21 12.21 10.22
C MET A 310 0.23 11.99 10.67
N HIS A 311 1.08 11.58 9.73
CA HIS A 311 2.51 11.44 9.96
C HIS A 311 3.11 12.85 10.17
N THR A 312 3.62 13.13 11.38
CA THR A 312 4.19 14.45 11.71
C THR A 312 5.60 14.64 11.15
N VAL A 313 6.23 13.56 10.67
CA VAL A 313 7.52 13.64 10.00
C VAL A 313 7.29 13.95 8.53
N ARG A 314 7.50 15.21 8.13
CA ARG A 314 7.72 15.51 6.71
C ARG A 314 9.07 14.93 6.34
N ASP A 315 9.09 13.72 5.78
CA ASP A 315 10.26 13.28 5.03
C ASP A 315 10.33 14.14 3.76
N THR A 316 11.07 15.24 3.84
CA THR A 316 11.22 16.19 2.72
C THR A 316 11.94 15.58 1.51
N THR A 317 12.46 14.36 1.62
CA THR A 317 13.03 13.62 0.49
C THR A 317 12.00 12.78 -0.27
N ALA A 318 10.82 12.58 0.30
CA ALA A 318 9.82 11.63 -0.16
C ALA A 318 8.64 12.29 -0.92
N ASP A 319 8.61 13.61 -1.04
CA ASP A 319 7.51 14.36 -1.66
C ASP A 319 7.57 14.40 -3.21
N VAL A 320 8.33 13.48 -3.82
CA VAL A 320 8.53 13.49 -5.27
C VAL A 320 7.99 12.21 -5.88
N ARG A 321 6.91 12.35 -6.65
CA ARG A 321 6.29 11.24 -7.36
C ARG A 321 7.25 10.64 -8.41
N GLN A 322 7.43 9.31 -8.41
CA GLN A 322 8.31 8.53 -9.28
C GLN A 322 7.62 7.40 -10.05
N GLU A 323 7.59 7.44 -11.38
CA GLU A 323 7.02 6.35 -12.19
C GLU A 323 8.06 5.24 -12.44
N VAL A 324 7.81 4.00 -12.02
CA VAL A 324 8.50 2.77 -12.51
C VAL A 324 8.27 2.65 -14.02
N LEU A 325 9.33 2.90 -14.77
CA LEU A 325 9.36 2.75 -16.22
C LEU A 325 9.41 1.28 -16.64
N GLY A 326 9.92 0.42 -15.76
CA GLY A 326 9.93 -1.03 -15.95
C GLY A 326 10.90 -1.73 -15.00
N VAL A 327 10.88 -3.05 -15.11
CA VAL A 327 11.82 -3.95 -14.44
C VAL A 327 12.30 -4.95 -15.48
N TRP A 328 13.61 -5.13 -15.58
CA TRP A 328 14.25 -5.94 -16.62
C TRP A 328 15.17 -6.97 -15.99
N ASN A 329 15.10 -8.20 -16.47
CA ASN A 329 16.18 -9.16 -16.29
C ASN A 329 17.32 -8.75 -17.23
N THR A 330 18.51 -8.56 -16.68
CA THR A 330 19.67 -8.10 -17.44
C THR A 330 20.72 -9.20 -17.57
N THR A 331 21.49 -9.18 -18.66
CA THR A 331 22.58 -10.15 -18.87
C THR A 331 23.76 -9.93 -17.92
N GLU A 332 23.84 -8.77 -17.28
CA GLU A 332 24.83 -8.42 -16.27
C GLU A 332 24.18 -7.64 -15.12
N TYR A 333 24.45 -8.04 -13.87
CA TYR A 333 24.00 -7.37 -12.63
C TYR A 333 22.54 -7.63 -12.22
N GLY A 334 21.98 -8.77 -12.65
CA GLY A 334 20.70 -9.26 -12.16
C GLY A 334 19.50 -8.48 -12.69
N ILE A 335 18.61 -8.06 -11.81
CA ILE A 335 17.36 -7.40 -12.16
C ILE A 335 17.51 -5.90 -12.00
N LEU A 336 17.16 -5.15 -13.04
CA LEU A 336 17.17 -3.70 -13.04
C LEU A 336 15.74 -3.18 -12.92
N GLU A 337 15.44 -2.40 -11.90
CA GLU A 337 14.26 -1.53 -11.86
C GLU A 337 14.66 -0.11 -12.25
N ILE A 338 13.90 0.53 -13.14
CA ILE A 338 14.10 1.95 -13.49
C ILE A 338 12.85 2.74 -13.11
N GLN A 339 13.06 3.86 -12.43
CA GLN A 339 12.05 4.81 -12.00
C GLN A 339 12.36 6.22 -12.52
N GLN A 340 11.35 7.04 -12.79
CA GLN A 340 11.50 8.43 -13.22
C GLN A 340 10.75 9.36 -12.28
N ARG A 341 11.46 10.33 -11.71
CA ARG A 341 10.83 11.47 -11.02
C ARG A 341 10.00 12.30 -11.98
N LEU A 342 8.71 12.47 -11.69
CA LEU A 342 7.78 13.21 -12.54
C LEU A 342 8.02 14.73 -12.53
N ASP A 343 8.61 15.27 -11.45
CA ASP A 343 8.86 16.70 -11.30
C ASP A 343 10.04 17.22 -12.14
N SER A 344 11.06 16.37 -12.30
CA SER A 344 12.37 16.72 -12.87
C SER A 344 12.67 15.93 -14.13
N GLY A 345 11.91 14.87 -14.40
CA GLY A 345 12.21 13.90 -15.45
C GLY A 345 13.47 13.07 -15.17
N ARG A 346 14.09 13.22 -13.99
CA ARG A 346 15.32 12.49 -13.64
C ARG A 346 15.00 11.03 -13.38
N VAL A 347 15.82 10.16 -13.97
CA VAL A 347 15.68 8.72 -13.89
C VAL A 347 16.65 8.18 -12.84
N PHE A 348 16.22 7.15 -12.13
CA PHE A 348 17.00 6.37 -11.20
C PHE A 348 16.80 4.90 -11.55
N GLY A 349 17.84 4.10 -11.37
CA GLY A 349 17.71 2.66 -11.47
C GLY A 349 18.44 1.97 -10.34
N THR A 350 17.89 0.85 -9.92
CA THR A 350 18.43 0.01 -8.85
C THR A 350 18.57 -1.39 -9.41
N TYR A 351 19.76 -1.95 -9.25
CA TYR A 351 20.01 -3.36 -9.56
C TYR A 351 19.81 -4.21 -8.32
N SER A 352 19.35 -5.43 -8.51
CA SER A 352 19.21 -6.40 -7.44
C SER A 352 20.55 -6.92 -6.93
N GLU A 353 21.58 -7.02 -7.80
CA GLU A 353 22.89 -7.49 -7.39
C GLU A 353 23.82 -6.38 -6.87
N GLN A 354 24.14 -6.44 -5.57
CA GLN A 354 24.97 -5.47 -4.84
C GLN A 354 24.29 -4.07 -4.80
N PRO A 355 24.73 -3.11 -3.96
CA PRO A 355 24.10 -1.78 -3.92
C PRO A 355 24.44 -0.90 -5.14
N ARG A 356 24.25 -1.44 -6.35
CA ARG A 356 24.47 -0.76 -7.62
C ARG A 356 23.23 0.03 -8.00
N THR A 357 23.46 1.29 -8.32
CA THR A 357 22.40 2.22 -8.74
C THR A 357 22.85 2.99 -9.98
N MET A 358 21.91 3.63 -10.64
CA MET A 358 22.19 4.56 -11.73
C MET A 358 21.31 5.79 -11.62
N THR A 359 21.72 6.87 -12.26
CA THR A 359 20.85 8.03 -12.47
C THR A 359 21.18 8.72 -13.78
N GLY A 360 20.18 9.37 -14.38
CA GLY A 360 20.34 10.04 -15.67
C GLY A 360 19.03 10.57 -16.22
N THR A 361 18.94 10.65 -17.54
CA THR A 361 17.76 11.15 -18.26
C THR A 361 17.55 10.41 -19.57
N PHE A 362 16.32 10.37 -20.05
CA PHE A 362 16.02 9.98 -21.42
C PHE A 362 16.36 11.13 -22.38
N THR A 363 17.35 10.93 -23.26
CA THR A 363 17.71 11.91 -24.30
C THR A 363 16.86 11.75 -25.57
N SER A 364 16.14 10.64 -25.70
CA SER A 364 15.03 10.44 -26.62
C SER A 364 13.99 9.48 -26.02
N ALA A 365 12.90 9.20 -26.74
CA ALA A 365 11.87 8.27 -26.26
C ALA A 365 12.39 6.86 -25.96
N THR A 366 13.49 6.46 -26.58
CA THR A 366 14.10 5.12 -26.48
C THR A 366 15.54 5.14 -26.01
N VAL A 367 16.11 6.28 -25.65
CA VAL A 367 17.53 6.38 -25.27
C VAL A 367 17.65 7.00 -23.89
N PHE A 368 18.25 6.25 -22.97
CA PHE A 368 18.66 6.72 -21.66
C PHE A 368 20.18 6.90 -21.62
N GLU A 369 20.62 8.00 -21.01
CA GLU A 369 22.04 8.25 -20.71
C GLU A 369 22.19 8.75 -19.28
N GLY A 370 23.24 8.28 -18.62
CA GLY A 370 23.48 8.61 -17.22
C GLY A 370 24.82 8.13 -16.69
N ILE A 371 24.88 8.06 -15.37
CA ILE A 371 26.01 7.58 -14.58
C ILE A 371 25.58 6.38 -13.75
N TRP A 372 26.51 5.50 -13.44
CA TRP A 372 26.29 4.39 -12.53
C TRP A 372 27.13 4.53 -11.27
N MET A 373 26.59 3.98 -10.19
CA MET A 373 27.02 4.14 -8.82
C MET A 373 27.15 2.79 -8.12
N GLN A 374 28.28 2.54 -7.46
CA GLN A 374 28.50 1.31 -6.70
C GLN A 374 29.37 1.58 -5.46
N PRO A 375 28.84 1.42 -4.24
CA PRO A 375 29.62 1.48 -3.01
C PRO A 375 30.86 0.59 -3.06
N ASN A 376 31.97 1.11 -2.54
CA ASN A 376 33.26 0.41 -2.43
C ASN A 376 33.86 -0.08 -3.76
N SER A 377 33.42 0.44 -4.91
CA SER A 377 34.09 0.10 -6.17
C SER A 377 35.49 0.72 -6.22
N PRO A 378 36.52 -0.03 -6.65
CA PRO A 378 37.93 0.38 -6.61
C PRO A 378 38.27 1.48 -7.64
N ARG A 379 37.31 1.87 -8.49
CA ARG A 379 37.50 2.82 -9.60
C ARG A 379 36.45 3.93 -9.58
N THR A 380 36.62 4.92 -8.72
CA THR A 380 35.76 6.12 -8.65
C THR A 380 36.23 7.19 -9.65
N CYS A 381 35.31 7.90 -10.28
CA CYS A 381 35.62 9.08 -11.08
C CYS A 381 36.15 10.22 -10.20
N ALA A 382 37.02 11.07 -10.76
CA ALA A 382 37.61 12.20 -10.03
C ALA A 382 36.62 13.35 -9.78
N THR A 383 35.51 13.39 -10.51
CA THR A 383 34.50 14.45 -10.48
C THR A 383 33.14 13.90 -10.07
N GLU A 384 32.33 14.77 -9.48
CA GLU A 384 30.91 14.49 -9.24
C GLU A 384 30.07 14.89 -10.46
N GLU A 385 29.01 14.14 -10.72
CA GLU A 385 28.03 14.46 -11.76
C GLU A 385 26.63 14.44 -11.14
N GLY A 386 25.87 15.53 -11.31
CA GLY A 386 24.53 15.66 -10.71
C GLY A 386 24.50 15.66 -9.17
N GLY A 387 25.64 15.94 -8.52
CA GLY A 387 25.81 15.88 -7.06
C GLY A 387 26.14 14.49 -6.52
N TYR A 388 26.46 13.53 -7.39
CA TYR A 388 26.82 12.17 -7.01
C TYR A 388 28.27 11.85 -7.35
N GLN A 389 28.95 11.20 -6.41
CA GLN A 389 30.16 10.43 -6.72
C GLN A 389 29.75 9.24 -7.61
N HIS A 390 30.49 9.01 -8.68
CA HIS A 390 30.16 7.99 -9.67
C HIS A 390 31.40 7.22 -10.13
N TRP A 391 31.18 6.10 -10.82
CA TRP A 391 32.25 5.18 -11.22
C TRP A 391 32.36 5.06 -12.74
N GLY A 392 31.33 5.52 -13.47
CA GLY A 392 31.36 5.55 -14.91
C GLY A 392 30.08 6.10 -15.54
N ARG A 393 29.97 5.92 -16.86
CA ARG A 393 28.79 6.29 -17.66
C ARG A 393 28.02 5.05 -18.07
N VAL A 394 26.71 5.20 -18.21
CA VAL A 394 25.81 4.17 -18.70
C VAL A 394 24.91 4.76 -19.78
N ARG A 395 24.67 3.97 -20.82
CA ARG A 395 23.73 4.29 -21.90
C ARG A 395 22.87 3.08 -22.18
N MET A 396 21.57 3.27 -22.32
CA MET A 396 20.64 2.23 -22.73
C MET A 396 19.84 2.68 -23.94
N GLU A 397 19.73 1.79 -24.93
CA GLU A 397 18.96 2.00 -26.13
C GLU A 397 17.87 0.93 -26.19
N PHE A 398 16.63 1.35 -25.97
CA PHE A 398 15.44 0.51 -26.00
C PHE A 398 14.98 0.29 -27.45
N ASP A 399 14.50 -0.92 -27.73
CA ASP A 399 14.07 -1.30 -29.08
C ASP A 399 12.79 -0.58 -29.51
N SER A 400 11.96 -0.17 -28.55
CA SER A 400 10.71 0.55 -28.77
C SER A 400 10.36 1.46 -27.58
N THR A 401 9.32 2.28 -27.76
CA THR A 401 8.75 3.10 -26.69
C THR A 401 8.03 2.27 -25.61
N ASP A 402 7.70 1.01 -25.89
CA ASP A 402 7.13 0.08 -24.90
C ASP A 402 8.20 -0.42 -23.92
N ARG A 403 9.49 -0.26 -24.30
CA ARG A 403 10.66 -0.57 -23.47
C ARG A 403 10.74 -2.03 -23.03
N ASP A 404 10.27 -2.95 -23.87
CA ASP A 404 10.29 -4.38 -23.54
C ASP A 404 11.71 -4.98 -23.56
N THR A 405 12.59 -4.45 -24.39
CA THR A 405 13.98 -4.88 -24.51
C THR A 405 14.91 -3.69 -24.75
N PHE A 406 16.17 -3.80 -24.33
CA PHE A 406 17.19 -2.80 -24.60
C PHE A 406 18.59 -3.42 -24.75
N THR A 407 19.46 -2.71 -25.48
CA THR A 407 20.91 -2.88 -25.42
C THR A 407 21.53 -1.74 -24.61
N GLY A 408 22.24 -2.11 -23.55
CA GLY A 408 22.93 -1.23 -22.63
C GLY A 408 24.44 -1.28 -22.84
N SER A 409 25.10 -0.19 -22.50
CA SER A 409 26.56 -0.15 -22.42
C SER A 409 27.01 0.71 -21.26
N TYR A 410 28.14 0.35 -20.64
CA TYR A 410 28.76 1.15 -19.59
C TYR A 410 30.28 1.17 -19.74
N SER A 411 30.90 2.17 -19.15
CA SER A 411 32.37 2.31 -19.09
C SER A 411 32.76 3.02 -17.81
N TYR A 412 33.93 2.68 -17.23
CA TYR A 412 34.51 3.53 -16.19
C TYR A 412 34.93 4.88 -16.76
N CYS A 413 35.15 5.88 -15.90
CA CYS A 413 35.47 7.23 -16.37
C CYS A 413 36.79 7.35 -17.17
N ASP A 414 37.77 6.50 -16.87
CA ASP A 414 39.07 6.50 -17.54
C ASP A 414 39.11 5.57 -18.77
N ASP A 415 38.03 4.83 -19.01
CA ASP A 415 37.92 3.85 -20.07
C ASP A 415 37.13 4.41 -21.28
N PRO A 416 37.32 3.88 -22.51
CA PRO A 416 36.54 4.29 -23.68
C PRO A 416 35.03 4.10 -23.47
N PRO A 417 34.16 4.99 -24.02
CA PRO A 417 32.71 4.86 -23.88
C PRO A 417 32.20 3.52 -24.41
N GLY A 418 31.34 2.86 -23.63
CA GLY A 418 30.66 1.63 -24.01
C GLY A 418 31.57 0.39 -24.09
N GLU A 419 32.63 0.36 -23.29
CA GLU A 419 33.55 -0.79 -23.19
C GLU A 419 32.83 -2.10 -22.85
N HIS A 420 31.82 -2.03 -21.99
CA HIS A 420 31.01 -3.17 -21.58
C HIS A 420 29.60 -3.04 -22.14
N VAL A 421 29.01 -4.17 -22.52
CA VAL A 421 27.68 -4.25 -23.13
C VAL A 421 26.84 -5.26 -22.36
N PHE A 422 25.59 -4.89 -22.09
CA PHE A 422 24.61 -5.75 -21.44
C PHE A 422 23.27 -5.60 -22.15
N GLU A 423 22.39 -6.59 -22.04
CA GLU A 423 21.05 -6.54 -22.59
C GLU A 423 20.04 -6.64 -21.46
N GLY A 424 18.87 -6.04 -21.65
CA GLY A 424 17.76 -6.15 -20.71
C GLY A 424 16.49 -6.60 -21.38
N ARG A 425 15.74 -7.47 -20.70
CA ARG A 425 14.42 -7.93 -21.12
C ARG A 425 13.41 -7.73 -20.00
N ARG A 426 12.32 -7.03 -20.32
CA ARG A 426 11.29 -6.63 -19.37
C ARG A 426 10.64 -7.87 -18.76
N MET A 427 10.52 -7.85 -17.45
CA MET A 427 9.80 -8.84 -16.67
C MET A 427 8.33 -8.46 -16.67
N MET A 428 7.46 -9.38 -17.08
CA MET A 428 6.01 -9.16 -17.19
C MET A 428 5.36 -8.86 -15.85
#